data_AF-A0A429MSC0-F1
#
_entry.id   AF-A0A429MSC0-F1
#
_cell.length_a   1.000
_cell.length_b   1.000
_cell.length_c   1.000
_cell.angle_alpha   90.00
_cell.angle_beta   90.00
_cell.angle_gamma   90.00
#
_symmetry.space_group_name_H-M   'P 1'
#
loop_
_entity.id
_entity.type
_entity.pdbx_description
1 polymer ?
#
loop_
_entity_poly.entity_id
_entity_poly.type
_entity_poly.pdbx_seq_one_letter_code
_entity_poly.pdbx_strand_id
1 'polypeptide(L)'
;MFDHIAQPISYQHIELSFPVHLDIKRLDLVHPQISGNKFFKLKYNLLTAKEQGLSSILTFGGAYSNHIAATAYAAHLFGLKSIGIIRGEELAGKPLNPTLAKAQSLGMQLHFVSR
;
A
#
# COMPACT_ATOMS: atom_id res chain seq x y z
N MET A 1 3.65 -6.37 -14.54
CA MET A 1 3.16 -6.75 -13.19
C MET A 1 2.12 -5.76 -12.68
N PHE A 2 2.51 -4.56 -12.24
CA PHE A 2 1.55 -3.53 -11.79
C PHE A 2 0.69 -2.97 -12.93
N ASP A 3 1.24 -2.83 -14.14
CA ASP A 3 0.49 -2.25 -15.27
C ASP A 3 -0.73 -3.09 -15.69
N HIS A 4 -0.74 -4.40 -15.40
CA HIS A 4 -1.89 -5.27 -15.70
C HIS A 4 -3.04 -5.13 -14.71
N ILE A 5 -2.79 -4.56 -13.53
CA ILE A 5 -3.80 -4.36 -12.47
C ILE A 5 -4.18 -2.88 -12.31
N ALA A 6 -3.53 -1.99 -13.06
CA ALA A 6 -3.83 -0.56 -13.03
C ALA A 6 -5.15 -0.29 -13.76
N GLN A 7 -6.06 0.42 -13.10
CA GLN A 7 -7.24 0.98 -13.73
C GLN A 7 -6.90 2.32 -14.40
N PRO A 8 -7.64 2.72 -15.46
CA PRO A 8 -7.47 4.03 -16.08
C PRO A 8 -7.62 5.16 -15.07
N ILE A 9 -6.72 6.14 -15.13
CA ILE A 9 -6.77 7.32 -14.28
C ILE A 9 -7.10 8.52 -15.15
N SER A 10 -8.29 9.06 -14.97
CA SER A 10 -8.73 10.27 -15.67
C SER A 10 -8.34 11.53 -14.90
N TYR A 11 -8.15 12.62 -15.65
CA TYR A 11 -8.24 13.96 -15.08
C TYR A 11 -9.72 14.31 -14.89
N GLN A 12 -10.04 14.81 -13.72
CA GLN A 12 -11.34 15.39 -13.42
C GLN A 12 -11.19 16.90 -13.47
N HIS A 13 -11.89 17.52 -14.41
CA HIS A 13 -11.96 18.97 -14.55
C HIS A 13 -13.00 19.51 -13.56
N ILE A 14 -12.64 20.53 -12.79
CA ILE A 14 -13.53 21.19 -11.85
C ILE A 14 -13.85 22.58 -12.37
N GLU A 15 -15.11 22.79 -12.72
CA GLU A 15 -15.62 24.11 -13.10
C GLU A 15 -15.68 25.00 -11.86
N LEU A 16 -15.02 26.16 -11.93
CA LEU A 16 -14.98 27.15 -10.87
C LEU A 16 -15.53 28.48 -11.40
N SER A 17 -16.11 29.28 -10.50
CA SER A 17 -16.58 30.64 -10.82
C SER A 17 -15.45 31.67 -10.97
N PHE A 18 -14.20 31.27 -10.72
CA PHE A 18 -13.00 32.10 -10.84
C PHE A 18 -12.27 31.78 -12.16
N PRO A 19 -11.48 32.72 -12.73
CA PRO A 19 -10.74 32.51 -13.97
C PRO A 19 -9.47 31.67 -13.74
N VAL A 20 -9.63 30.49 -13.13
CA VAL A 20 -8.57 29.52 -12.84
C VAL A 20 -9.03 28.15 -13.33
N HIS A 21 -8.14 27.46 -14.04
CA HIS A 21 -8.36 26.07 -14.44
C HIS A 21 -7.89 25.12 -13.32
N LEU A 22 -8.78 24.26 -12.84
CA LEU A 22 -8.47 23.28 -11.80
C LEU A 22 -8.73 21.86 -12.31
N ASP A 23 -7.66 21.08 -12.35
CA ASP A 23 -7.67 19.67 -12.70
C ASP A 23 -7.25 18.79 -11.53
N ILE A 24 -7.96 17.68 -11.34
CA ILE A 24 -7.65 16.67 -10.34
C ILE A 24 -7.30 15.37 -11.05
N LYS A 25 -6.04 14.92 -10.90
CA LYS A 25 -5.66 13.56 -11.31
C LYS A 25 -6.10 12.57 -10.23
N ARG A 26 -7.08 11.72 -10.56
CA ARG A 26 -7.72 10.77 -9.62
C ARG A 26 -6.89 9.52 -9.35
N LEU A 27 -5.67 9.69 -8.82
CA LEU A 27 -4.76 8.58 -8.52
C LEU A 27 -5.36 7.56 -7.54
N ASP A 28 -6.37 7.95 -6.74
CA ASP A 28 -7.11 7.05 -5.86
C ASP A 28 -7.80 5.91 -6.63
N LEU A 29 -8.17 6.14 -7.89
CA LEU A 29 -8.83 5.16 -8.75
C LEU A 29 -7.88 4.16 -9.40
N VAL A 30 -6.55 4.32 -9.26
CA VAL A 30 -5.57 3.44 -9.93
C VAL A 30 -5.77 1.96 -9.58
N HIS A 31 -6.21 1.66 -8.36
CA HIS A 31 -6.45 0.30 -7.89
C HIS A 31 -7.29 0.35 -6.59
N PRO A 32 -8.26 -0.57 -6.39
CA PRO A 32 -9.14 -0.55 -5.22
C PRO A 32 -8.40 -0.67 -3.87
N GLN A 33 -7.39 -1.54 -3.78
CA GLN A 33 -6.66 -1.80 -2.52
C GLN A 33 -5.27 -1.15 -2.42
N ILE A 34 -4.50 -1.12 -3.52
CA ILE A 34 -3.21 -0.43 -3.59
C ILE A 34 -3.44 1.00 -4.13
N SER A 35 -4.30 1.77 -3.47
CA SER A 35 -4.80 3.05 -3.99
C SER A 35 -3.77 4.20 -3.91
N GLY A 36 -3.93 5.20 -4.78
CA GLY A 36 -3.24 6.47 -4.70
C GLY A 36 -1.73 6.36 -4.89
N ASN A 37 -0.97 7.16 -4.13
CA ASN A 37 0.48 7.20 -4.25
C ASN A 37 1.19 5.88 -3.89
N LYS A 38 0.51 4.96 -3.18
CA LYS A 38 1.12 3.68 -2.76
C LYS A 38 1.32 2.76 -3.95
N PHE A 39 0.43 2.79 -4.95
CA PHE A 39 0.58 2.04 -6.19
C PHE A 39 1.94 2.32 -6.83
N PHE A 40 2.23 3.60 -7.05
CA PHE A 40 3.43 4.05 -7.74
C PHE A 40 4.70 3.87 -6.90
N LYS A 41 4.61 4.04 -5.58
CA LYS A 41 5.74 3.79 -4.67
C LYS A 41 6.14 2.31 -4.63
N LEU A 42 5.16 1.40 -4.70
CA LEU A 42 5.41 -0.04 -4.64
C LEU A 42 5.83 -0.62 -5.99
N LYS A 43 5.31 -0.09 -7.11
CA LYS A 43 5.53 -0.63 -8.47
C LYS A 43 6.98 -1.03 -8.72
N TYR A 44 7.91 -0.08 -8.62
CA TYR A 44 9.30 -0.33 -9.01
C TYR A 44 10.04 -1.20 -7.99
N ASN A 45 9.81 -1.00 -6.69
CA ASN A 45 10.46 -1.82 -5.65
C ASN A 45 10.08 -3.30 -5.76
N LEU A 46 8.81 -3.61 -6.02
CA LEU A 46 8.35 -4.99 -6.14
C LEU A 46 8.72 -5.61 -7.50
N LEU A 47 8.83 -4.81 -8.56
CA LEU A 47 9.40 -5.25 -9.83
C LEU A 47 10.86 -5.67 -9.66
N THR A 48 11.69 -4.80 -9.04
CA THR A 48 13.09 -5.12 -8.76
C THR A 48 13.24 -6.36 -7.88
N ALA A 49 12.43 -6.50 -6.83
CA ALA A 49 12.46 -7.69 -5.98
C ALA A 49 12.19 -8.98 -6.78
N LYS A 50 11.23 -8.93 -7.71
CA LYS A 50 10.91 -10.06 -8.59
C LYS A 50 12.02 -10.35 -9.60
N GLU A 51 12.59 -9.32 -10.21
CA GLU A 51 13.72 -9.43 -11.15
C GLU A 51 14.97 -10.04 -10.48
N GLN A 52 15.19 -9.72 -9.21
CA GLN A 52 16.26 -10.29 -8.39
C GLN A 52 15.94 -11.70 -7.84
N GLY A 53 14.77 -12.26 -8.15
CA GLY A 53 14.35 -13.57 -7.66
C GLY A 53 14.10 -13.63 -6.14
N LEU A 54 13.86 -12.48 -5.50
CA LEU A 54 13.56 -12.43 -4.07
C LEU A 54 12.14 -12.95 -3.80
N SER A 55 12.00 -13.70 -2.70
CA SER A 55 10.70 -14.28 -2.28
C SER A 55 9.95 -13.45 -1.24
N SER A 56 10.60 -12.43 -0.68
CA SER A 56 10.13 -11.74 0.52
C SER A 56 10.42 -10.24 0.45
N ILE A 57 9.51 -9.43 0.99
CA ILE A 57 9.70 -7.99 1.18
C ILE A 57 9.48 -7.59 2.63
N LEU A 58 10.16 -6.52 3.05
CA LEU A 58 10.03 -5.94 4.38
C LEU A 58 9.73 -4.45 4.26
N THR A 59 8.81 -3.95 5.09
CA THR A 59 8.50 -2.52 5.16
C THR A 59 8.20 -2.07 6.58
N PHE A 60 8.15 -0.76 6.79
CA PHE A 60 7.89 -0.12 8.07
C PHE A 60 6.61 0.71 8.02
N GLY A 61 5.89 0.77 9.13
CA GLY A 61 4.70 1.59 9.28
C GLY A 61 4.23 1.73 10.72
N GLY A 62 3.23 2.58 10.94
CA GLY A 62 2.47 2.58 12.19
C GLY A 62 1.28 1.63 12.13
N ALA A 63 0.58 1.47 13.25
CA ALA A 63 -0.54 0.54 13.37
C ALA A 63 -1.71 0.80 12.40
N TYR A 64 -1.93 2.05 11.96
CA TYR A 64 -3.00 2.43 11.02
C TYR A 64 -2.45 2.82 9.64
N SER A 65 -1.30 2.26 9.26
CA SER A 65 -0.61 2.66 8.04
C SER A 65 -1.28 2.11 6.78
N ASN A 66 -1.77 3.00 5.93
CA ASN A 66 -2.18 2.66 4.56
C ASN A 66 -1.04 2.02 3.75
N HIS A 67 0.22 2.34 4.07
CA HIS A 67 1.34 1.69 3.40
C HIS A 67 1.46 0.21 3.80
N ILE A 68 1.22 -0.13 5.07
CA ILE A 68 1.25 -1.53 5.53
C ILE A 68 0.17 -2.34 4.84
N ALA A 69 -1.06 -1.83 4.81
CA ALA A 69 -2.17 -2.49 4.11
C ALA A 69 -1.87 -2.67 2.61
N ALA A 70 -1.42 -1.60 1.93
CA ALA A 70 -1.09 -1.65 0.51
C ALA A 70 0.06 -2.63 0.20
N THR A 71 1.11 -2.66 1.04
CA THR A 71 2.23 -3.59 0.87
C THR A 71 1.82 -5.03 1.12
N ALA A 72 1.02 -5.30 2.17
CA ALA A 72 0.51 -6.64 2.45
C ALA A 72 -0.34 -7.18 1.29
N TYR A 73 -1.22 -6.33 0.75
CA TYR A 73 -2.04 -6.69 -0.40
C TYR A 73 -1.22 -6.92 -1.66
N ALA A 74 -0.26 -6.03 -1.97
CA ALA A 74 0.61 -6.18 -3.12
C ALA A 74 1.44 -7.48 -3.03
N ALA A 75 2.03 -7.76 -1.87
CA ALA A 75 2.81 -8.98 -1.65
C ALA A 75 1.96 -10.23 -1.87
N HIS A 76 0.78 -10.28 -1.25
CA HIS A 76 -0.17 -11.37 -1.42
C HIS A 76 -0.54 -11.59 -2.89
N LEU A 77 -0.92 -10.51 -3.59
CA LEU A 77 -1.31 -10.55 -5.00
C LEU A 77 -0.21 -11.06 -5.92
N PHE A 78 1.05 -10.74 -5.61
CA PHE A 78 2.21 -11.11 -6.43
C PHE A 78 2.97 -12.34 -5.92
N GLY A 79 2.43 -13.05 -4.92
CA GLY A 79 3.03 -14.28 -4.39
C GLY A 79 4.33 -14.06 -3.60
N LEU A 80 4.53 -12.87 -3.04
CA LEU A 80 5.67 -12.54 -2.17
C LEU A 80 5.28 -12.72 -0.69
N LYS A 81 6.22 -13.20 0.12
CA LYS A 81 6.10 -13.10 1.58
C LYS A 81 6.28 -11.64 2.00
N SER A 82 5.62 -11.22 3.07
CA SER A 82 5.75 -9.84 3.56
C SER A 82 5.94 -9.76 5.06
N ILE A 83 6.79 -8.82 5.47
CA ILE A 83 7.11 -8.51 6.85
C ILE A 83 6.83 -7.02 7.08
N GLY A 84 5.96 -6.72 8.06
CA GLY A 84 5.63 -5.37 8.48
C GLY A 84 6.24 -5.07 9.85
N ILE A 85 7.19 -4.14 9.89
CA ILE A 85 7.71 -3.60 11.14
C ILE A 85 6.76 -2.48 11.60
N ILE A 86 6.02 -2.74 12.68
CA ILE A 86 4.96 -1.88 13.19
C ILE A 86 5.46 -1.10 14.39
N ARG A 87 5.62 0.23 14.21
CA ARG A 87 5.93 1.14 15.32
C ARG A 87 4.71 1.26 16.24
N GLY A 88 4.90 0.94 17.52
CA GLY A 88 3.86 0.95 18.54
C GLY A 88 3.81 -0.36 19.31
N GLU A 89 4.91 -0.72 19.96
CA GLU A 89 5.04 -1.92 20.81
C GLU A 89 3.93 -2.02 21.87
N GLU A 90 3.39 -0.88 22.33
CA GLU A 90 2.28 -0.82 23.27
C GLU A 90 0.98 -1.50 22.76
N LEU A 91 0.94 -1.87 21.48
CA LEU A 91 -0.18 -2.55 20.82
C LEU A 91 0.06 -4.05 20.61
N ALA A 92 1.27 -4.58 20.84
CA ALA A 92 1.63 -5.96 20.51
C ALA A 92 0.76 -7.01 21.25
N GLY A 93 0.33 -6.70 22.47
CA GLY A 93 -0.55 -7.56 23.28
C GLY A 93 -2.05 -7.22 23.19
N LYS A 94 -2.46 -6.30 22.31
CA LYS A 94 -3.85 -5.85 22.18
C LYS A 94 -4.51 -6.46 20.94
N PRO A 95 -5.85 -6.50 20.88
CA PRO A 95 -6.55 -6.86 19.66
C PRO A 95 -6.08 -5.99 18.48
N LEU A 96 -5.80 -6.64 17.35
CA LEU A 96 -5.38 -5.91 16.15
C LEU A 96 -6.50 -5.01 15.63
N ASN A 97 -6.14 -3.80 15.23
CA ASN A 97 -7.06 -2.93 14.50
C ASN A 97 -7.34 -3.51 13.09
N PRO A 98 -8.37 -3.03 12.38
CA PRO A 98 -8.75 -3.57 11.07
C PRO A 98 -7.62 -3.54 10.02
N THR A 99 -6.72 -2.56 10.08
CA THR A 99 -5.59 -2.44 9.13
C THR A 99 -4.60 -3.57 9.34
N LEU A 100 -4.17 -3.79 10.59
CA LEU A 100 -3.21 -4.84 10.93
C LEU A 100 -3.83 -6.23 10.80
N ALA A 101 -5.09 -6.40 11.22
CA ALA A 101 -5.82 -7.65 11.05
C ALA A 101 -5.92 -8.04 9.57
N LYS A 102 -6.23 -7.09 8.69
CA LYS A 102 -6.27 -7.33 7.25
C LYS A 102 -4.89 -7.64 6.67
N ALA A 103 -3.84 -6.94 7.11
CA ALA A 103 -2.48 -7.21 6.67
C ALA A 103 -2.06 -8.65 7.06
N GLN A 104 -2.34 -9.06 8.31
CA GLN A 104 -2.06 -10.40 8.78
C GLN A 104 -2.88 -11.46 8.04
N SER A 105 -4.16 -11.21 7.75
CA SER A 105 -5.00 -12.14 6.98
C SER A 105 -4.52 -12.32 5.54
N LEU A 106 -3.75 -11.38 5.01
CA LEU A 106 -3.11 -11.46 3.68
C LEU A 106 -1.74 -12.17 3.74
N GLY A 107 -1.31 -12.61 4.92
CA GLY A 107 -0.06 -13.34 5.13
C GLY A 107 1.13 -12.45 5.55
N MET A 108 0.91 -11.18 5.88
CA MET A 108 1.98 -10.34 6.42
C MET A 108 2.34 -10.74 7.85
N GLN A 109 3.63 -10.96 8.10
CA GLN A 109 4.17 -11.14 9.45
C GLN A 109 4.32 -9.76 10.11
N LEU A 110 3.72 -9.58 11.28
CA LEU A 110 3.76 -8.32 12.02
C LEU A 110 4.81 -8.39 13.12
N HIS A 111 5.78 -7.48 13.10
CA HIS A 111 6.79 -7.33 14.14
C HIS A 111 6.66 -5.95 14.76
N PHE A 112 6.26 -5.90 16.02
CA PHE A 112 6.10 -4.63 16.72
C PHE A 112 7.44 -4.16 17.29
N VAL A 113 7.69 -2.84 17.22
CA VAL A 113 8.88 -2.18 17.76
C VAL A 113 8.48 -0.92 18.52
N SER A 114 9.35 -0.49 19.44
CA SER A 114 9.20 0.79 20.13
C SER A 114 9.20 1.96 19.14
N ARG A 115 8.66 3.11 19.56
CA ARG A 115 8.61 4.32 18.73
C ARG A 115 9.93 5.06 18.69
#